data_AF-A0A1U9NI16-F1
#
_entry.id   AF-A0A1U9NI16-F1
#
_cell.length_a   1.000
_cell.length_b   1.000
_cell.length_c   1.000
_cell.angle_alpha   90.00
_cell.angle_beta   90.00
_cell.angle_gamma   90.00
#
_symmetry.space_group_name_H-M   'P 1'
#
loop_
_entity.id
_entity.type
_entity.pdbx_description
1 polymer ?
#
loop_
_entity_poly.entity_id
_entity_poly.type
_entity_poly.pdbx_seq_one_letter_code
_entity_poly.pdbx_strand_id
1 'polypeptide(L)'
;MAEAIRDLKEDHVITNKARLDCILNLIALFHVRHPLVRRNIAKTQANLAKMTMQLICASKERYEETLRRMQMDGIEIGDVSFEQMKDFLERDEYDIETARESHIEMELKAIGPVLEMLGARNWTLLIASDTASQFITSDLPVTVSWNDPENIPPFVRQRPGLGYAETEVFFPITRTLALLGTFEPVKEQISLDRNSIAVLNSKTLCNAWSQVYAGDNKFEFIDHTGRIITGNQLLDWLNIREQ
;
A
#
# COMPACT_ATOMS: atom_id res chain seq x y z
N MET A 1 -20.50 7.92 -2.60
CA MET A 1 -19.13 8.41 -2.31
C MET A 1 -19.02 9.94 -2.34
N ALA A 2 -19.37 10.62 -3.44
CA ALA A 2 -19.33 12.09 -3.49
C ALA A 2 -20.21 12.77 -2.43
N GLU A 3 -21.40 12.21 -2.16
CA GLU A 3 -22.28 12.64 -1.06
C GLU A 3 -21.62 12.42 0.31
N ALA A 4 -21.12 11.22 0.58
CA ALA A 4 -20.42 10.91 1.83
C ALA A 4 -19.27 11.89 2.17
N ILE A 5 -18.49 12.33 1.16
CA ILE A 5 -17.42 13.33 1.35
C ILE A 5 -17.99 14.73 1.58
N ARG A 6 -19.05 15.10 0.87
CA ARG A 6 -19.73 16.39 1.02
C ARG A 6 -20.31 16.52 2.42
N ASP A 7 -21.07 15.53 2.86
CA ASP A 7 -21.71 15.54 4.17
C ASP A 7 -20.65 15.58 5.29
N LEU A 8 -19.55 14.82 5.14
CA LEU A 8 -18.43 14.86 6.09
C LEU A 8 -17.80 16.25 6.21
N LYS A 9 -17.77 17.02 5.11
CA LYS A 9 -17.27 18.40 5.11
C LYS A 9 -18.24 19.36 5.80
N GLU A 10 -19.54 19.05 5.82
CA GLU A 10 -20.56 19.90 6.41
C GLU A 10 -20.72 19.64 7.92
N ASP A 11 -20.71 18.37 8.35
CA ASP A 11 -21.02 17.99 9.73
C ASP A 11 -19.81 17.51 10.56
N HIS A 12 -18.68 17.17 9.92
CA HIS A 12 -17.50 16.55 10.55
C HIS A 12 -17.77 15.28 11.36
N VAL A 13 -18.83 14.53 11.03
CA VAL A 13 -19.21 13.30 11.74
C VAL A 13 -18.72 12.06 10.99
N ILE A 14 -17.72 11.36 11.51
CA ILE A 14 -17.23 10.11 10.90
C ILE A 14 -17.96 8.86 11.41
N THR A 15 -18.64 8.92 12.55
CA THR A 15 -19.27 7.78 13.24
C THR A 15 -20.49 7.19 12.53
N ASN A 16 -20.96 7.83 11.45
CA ASN A 16 -21.95 7.21 10.58
C ASN A 16 -21.32 6.00 9.87
N LYS A 17 -21.70 4.79 10.31
CA LYS A 17 -21.15 3.53 9.80
C LYS A 17 -21.18 3.43 8.27
N ALA A 18 -22.31 3.78 7.62
CA ALA A 18 -22.43 3.70 6.17
C ALA A 18 -21.47 4.66 5.45
N ARG A 19 -21.22 5.83 6.04
CA ARG A 19 -20.27 6.82 5.54
C ARG A 19 -18.84 6.33 5.68
N LEU A 20 -18.47 5.83 6.86
CA LEU A 20 -17.16 5.25 7.11
C LEU A 20 -16.90 4.08 6.16
N ASP A 21 -17.84 3.14 6.05
CA ASP A 21 -17.75 1.99 5.13
C ASP A 21 -17.49 2.44 3.68
N CYS A 22 -18.15 3.50 3.20
CA CYS A 22 -17.89 4.06 1.87
C CYS A 22 -16.44 4.54 1.71
N ILE A 23 -15.89 5.21 2.72
CA ILE A 23 -14.52 5.72 2.68
C ILE A 23 -13.52 4.56 2.82
N LEU A 24 -13.79 3.56 3.66
CA LEU A 24 -12.94 2.36 3.78
C LEU A 24 -12.89 1.57 2.47
N ASN A 25 -14.00 1.47 1.75
CA ASN A 25 -14.02 0.89 0.40
C ASN A 25 -13.13 1.67 -0.57
N LEU A 26 -13.17 3.00 -0.52
CA LEU A 26 -12.29 3.83 -1.34
C LEU A 26 -10.80 3.61 -0.98
N ILE A 27 -10.47 3.59 0.30
CA ILE A 27 -9.12 3.31 0.80
C ILE A 27 -8.67 1.93 0.32
N ALA A 28 -9.50 0.89 0.46
CA ALA A 28 -9.21 -0.46 0.01
C ALA A 28 -8.92 -0.49 -1.50
N LEU A 29 -9.75 0.17 -2.32
CA LEU A 29 -9.55 0.25 -3.76
C LEU A 29 -8.23 0.93 -4.13
N PHE A 30 -7.88 2.06 -3.49
CA PHE A 30 -6.60 2.72 -3.72
C PHE A 30 -5.42 1.87 -3.28
N HIS A 31 -5.55 1.13 -2.18
CA HIS A 31 -4.50 0.27 -1.67
C HIS A 31 -4.25 -0.94 -2.58
N VAL A 32 -5.29 -1.59 -3.12
CA VAL A 32 -5.13 -2.81 -3.93
C VAL A 32 -4.92 -2.54 -5.42
N ARG A 33 -5.54 -1.49 -5.97
CA ARG A 33 -5.57 -1.22 -7.42
C ARG A 33 -4.50 -0.23 -7.89
N HIS A 34 -3.36 -0.20 -7.21
CA HIS A 34 -2.24 0.66 -7.60
C HIS A 34 -1.21 -0.11 -8.45
N PRO A 35 -0.68 0.49 -9.54
CA PRO A 35 0.30 -0.18 -10.39
C PRO A 35 1.54 -0.70 -9.63
N LEU A 36 1.92 -0.05 -8.51
CA LEU A 36 3.08 -0.46 -7.70
C LEU A 36 2.80 -1.79 -7.01
N VAL A 37 1.59 -1.90 -6.47
CA VAL A 37 1.11 -3.07 -5.75
C VAL A 37 0.99 -4.23 -6.73
N ARG A 38 0.42 -3.99 -7.92
CA ARG A 38 0.39 -4.99 -9.00
C ARG A 38 1.80 -5.46 -9.38
N ARG A 39 2.74 -4.54 -9.60
CA ARG A 39 4.14 -4.88 -9.93
C ARG A 39 4.82 -5.70 -8.83
N ASN A 40 4.63 -5.31 -7.57
CA ASN A 40 5.20 -6.03 -6.43
C ASN A 40 4.61 -7.45 -6.31
N ILE A 41 3.30 -7.60 -6.48
CA ILE A 41 2.64 -8.91 -6.44
C ILE A 41 3.12 -9.79 -7.61
N ALA A 42 3.18 -9.25 -8.83
CA ALA A 42 3.68 -9.97 -10.00
C ALA A 42 5.10 -10.51 -9.76
N LYS A 43 6.00 -9.65 -9.25
CA LYS A 43 7.38 -10.05 -8.93
C LYS A 43 7.43 -11.14 -7.85
N THR A 44 6.63 -11.02 -6.79
CA THR A 44 6.56 -12.04 -5.74
C THR A 44 6.05 -13.37 -6.28
N GLN A 45 5.05 -13.37 -7.16
CA GLN A 45 4.52 -14.58 -7.78
C GLN A 45 5.51 -15.24 -8.73
N ALA A 46 6.19 -14.45 -9.57
CA ALA A 46 7.26 -14.95 -10.43
C ALA A 46 8.35 -15.63 -9.58
N ASN A 47 8.80 -14.99 -8.51
CA ASN A 47 9.79 -15.57 -7.60
C ASN A 47 9.29 -16.87 -6.94
N LEU A 48 8.05 -16.88 -6.44
CA LEU A 48 7.46 -18.07 -5.81
C LEU A 48 7.30 -19.23 -6.80
N ALA A 49 6.90 -18.94 -8.04
CA ALA A 49 6.80 -19.93 -9.10
C ALA A 49 8.19 -20.50 -9.46
N LYS A 50 9.21 -19.65 -9.60
CA LYS A 50 10.61 -20.10 -9.80
C LYS A 50 11.07 -21.02 -8.67
N MET A 51 10.88 -20.63 -7.42
CA MET A 51 11.23 -21.45 -6.25
C MET A 51 10.48 -22.79 -6.24
N THR A 52 9.18 -22.76 -6.57
CA THR A 52 8.35 -23.97 -6.61
C THR A 52 8.83 -24.93 -7.70
N MET A 53 9.17 -24.43 -8.89
CA MET A 53 9.72 -25.23 -9.98
C MET A 53 11.08 -25.84 -9.61
N GLN A 54 11.96 -25.06 -8.97
CA GLN A 54 13.24 -25.57 -8.44
C GLN A 54 13.02 -26.68 -7.41
N LEU A 55 12.05 -26.51 -6.50
CA LEU A 55 11.72 -27.52 -5.49
C LEU A 55 11.13 -28.79 -6.11
N ILE A 56 10.31 -28.69 -7.15
CA ILE A 56 9.76 -29.83 -7.89
C ILE A 56 10.90 -30.58 -8.60
N CYS A 57 11.82 -29.85 -9.23
CA CYS A 57 12.95 -30.43 -9.98
C CYS A 57 14.17 -30.77 -9.11
N ALA A 58 14.05 -30.67 -7.79
CA ALA A 58 15.13 -31.04 -6.87
C ALA A 58 15.43 -32.56 -6.89
N SER A 59 14.46 -33.38 -7.30
CA SER A 59 14.67 -34.80 -7.56
C SER A 59 13.77 -35.30 -8.69
N LYS A 60 14.21 -36.34 -9.39
CA LYS A 60 13.45 -36.95 -10.49
C LYS A 60 12.13 -37.53 -10.01
N GLU A 61 12.12 -38.16 -8.85
CA GLU A 61 10.93 -38.77 -8.25
C GLU A 61 9.84 -37.72 -7.97
N ARG A 62 10.23 -36.56 -7.44
CA ARG A 62 9.29 -35.47 -7.12
C ARG A 62 8.71 -34.84 -8.39
N TYR A 63 9.53 -34.70 -9.43
CA TYR A 63 9.08 -34.25 -10.74
C TYR A 63 8.03 -35.21 -11.33
N GLU A 64 8.37 -36.51 -11.43
CA GLU A 64 7.49 -37.54 -11.99
C GLU A 64 6.19 -37.70 -11.19
N GLU A 65 6.26 -37.62 -9.85
CA GLU A 65 5.07 -37.64 -8.99
C GLU A 65 4.18 -36.42 -9.22
N THR A 66 4.78 -35.23 -9.39
CA THR A 66 4.03 -34.01 -9.67
C THR A 66 3.32 -34.09 -11.02
N LEU A 67 3.99 -34.61 -12.06
CA LEU A 67 3.37 -34.84 -13.37
C LEU A 67 2.22 -35.83 -13.30
N ARG A 68 2.40 -36.97 -12.61
CA ARG A 68 1.33 -37.96 -12.41
C ARG A 68 0.10 -37.36 -11.73
N ARG A 69 0.31 -36.55 -10.69
CA ARG A 69 -0.80 -35.86 -9.99
C ARG A 69 -1.51 -34.86 -10.91
N MET A 70 -0.76 -34.05 -11.65
CA MET A 70 -1.34 -33.08 -12.60
C MET A 70 -2.17 -33.78 -13.69
N GLN A 71 -1.72 -34.94 -14.20
CA GLN A 71 -2.49 -35.76 -15.14
C GLN A 71 -3.77 -36.31 -14.50
N MET A 72 -3.72 -36.77 -13.25
CA MET A 72 -4.90 -37.23 -12.51
C MET A 72 -5.94 -36.11 -12.31
N ASP A 73 -5.48 -34.87 -12.15
CA ASP A 73 -6.32 -33.68 -12.04
C ASP A 73 -6.85 -33.19 -13.41
N GLY A 74 -6.55 -33.90 -14.50
CA GLY A 74 -6.99 -33.58 -15.86
C GLY A 74 -6.23 -32.43 -16.51
N ILE A 75 -5.07 -32.06 -15.98
CA ILE A 75 -4.21 -31.02 -16.56
C ILE A 75 -3.42 -31.64 -17.70
N GLU A 76 -3.54 -31.07 -18.89
CA GLU A 76 -2.76 -31.48 -20.06
C GLU A 76 -1.29 -31.04 -19.88
N ILE A 77 -0.37 -32.00 -19.93
CA ILE A 77 1.07 -31.77 -19.74
C ILE A 77 1.78 -32.16 -21.03
N GLY A 78 2.67 -31.29 -21.51
CA GLY A 78 3.57 -31.62 -22.61
C GLY A 78 4.57 -32.72 -22.21
N ASP A 79 5.11 -33.41 -23.22
CA ASP A 79 6.14 -34.43 -23.04
C ASP A 79 7.51 -33.76 -22.81
N VAL A 80 7.73 -33.30 -21.57
CA VAL A 80 8.99 -32.71 -21.12
C VAL A 80 9.64 -33.69 -20.15
N SER A 81 10.88 -34.09 -20.43
CA SER A 81 11.65 -34.93 -19.52
C SER A 81 12.20 -34.13 -18.34
N PHE A 82 12.49 -34.83 -17.24
CA PHE A 82 13.14 -34.25 -16.07
C PHE A 82 14.43 -33.48 -16.43
N GLU A 83 15.27 -34.03 -17.31
CA GLU A 83 16.55 -33.40 -17.66
C GLU A 83 16.37 -32.15 -18.50
N GLN A 84 15.38 -32.12 -19.39
CA GLN A 84 15.02 -30.92 -20.15
C GLN A 84 14.51 -29.81 -19.22
N MET A 85 13.66 -30.15 -18.26
CA MET A 85 13.15 -29.17 -17.29
C MET A 85 14.27 -28.65 -16.38
N LYS A 86 15.17 -29.53 -15.93
CA LYS A 86 16.31 -29.16 -15.08
C LYS A 86 17.26 -28.21 -15.80
N ASP A 87 17.67 -28.52 -17.03
CA ASP A 87 18.51 -27.65 -17.86
C ASP A 87 17.83 -26.30 -18.12
N PHE A 88 16.53 -26.30 -18.40
CA PHE A 88 15.75 -25.06 -18.57
C PHE A 88 15.79 -24.17 -17.32
N LEU A 89 15.60 -24.73 -16.13
CA LEU A 89 15.65 -23.98 -14.87
C LEU A 89 17.06 -23.51 -14.52
N GLU A 90 18.10 -24.29 -14.83
CA GLU A 90 19.50 -23.94 -14.57
C GLU A 90 20.00 -22.78 -15.42
N ARG A 91 19.49 -22.64 -16.65
CA ARG A 91 19.80 -21.49 -17.52
C ARG A 91 19.22 -20.18 -16.99
N ASP A 92 18.05 -20.22 -16.33
CA ASP A 92 17.31 -19.06 -15.82
C ASP A 92 17.03 -17.96 -16.87
N GLU A 93 17.10 -18.29 -18.16
CA GLU A 93 16.87 -17.39 -19.29
C GLU A 93 15.37 -17.29 -19.63
N TYR A 94 14.54 -17.08 -18.62
CA TYR A 94 13.09 -16.95 -18.78
C TYR A 94 12.47 -15.97 -17.78
N ASP A 95 11.42 -15.31 -18.25
CA ASP A 95 10.56 -14.46 -17.43
C ASP A 95 9.19 -15.12 -17.25
N ILE A 96 8.63 -14.96 -16.06
CA ILE A 96 7.28 -15.40 -15.73
C ILE A 96 6.39 -14.17 -15.72
N GLU A 97 5.47 -14.09 -16.68
CA GLU A 97 4.47 -13.05 -16.73
C GLU A 97 3.15 -13.54 -16.14
N THR A 98 2.52 -12.70 -15.33
CA THR A 98 1.17 -12.95 -14.82
C THR A 98 0.16 -12.33 -15.77
N ALA A 99 -0.84 -13.13 -16.20
CA ALA A 99 -1.91 -12.64 -17.05
C ALA A 99 -2.69 -11.50 -16.37
N ARG A 100 -3.20 -10.55 -17.19
CA ARG A 100 -3.94 -9.38 -16.69
C ARG A 100 -5.19 -9.79 -15.92
N GLU A 101 -5.89 -10.82 -16.40
CA GLU A 101 -7.10 -11.38 -15.81
C GLU A 101 -6.80 -11.91 -14.41
N SER A 102 -5.66 -12.58 -14.23
CA SER A 102 -5.20 -13.07 -12.93
C SER A 102 -4.92 -11.92 -11.96
N HIS A 103 -4.33 -10.81 -12.43
CA HIS A 103 -4.17 -9.63 -11.59
C HIS A 103 -5.50 -9.02 -11.15
N ILE A 104 -6.47 -8.91 -12.07
CA ILE A 104 -7.80 -8.37 -11.76
C ILE A 104 -8.49 -9.26 -10.72
N GLU A 105 -8.43 -10.57 -10.91
CA GLU A 105 -9.01 -11.54 -9.98
C GLU A 105 -8.39 -11.41 -8.57
N MET A 106 -7.06 -11.30 -8.48
CA MET A 106 -6.36 -11.10 -7.20
C MET A 106 -6.73 -9.78 -6.54
N GLU A 107 -6.78 -8.69 -7.30
CA GLU A 107 -7.20 -7.38 -6.78
C GLU A 107 -8.60 -7.45 -6.18
N LEU A 108 -9.55 -8.10 -6.87
CA LEU A 108 -10.91 -8.28 -6.37
C LEU A 108 -10.96 -9.15 -5.11
N LYS A 109 -10.19 -10.25 -5.07
CA LYS A 109 -10.10 -11.12 -3.90
C LYS A 109 -9.43 -10.43 -2.71
N ALA A 110 -8.50 -9.51 -2.95
CA ALA A 110 -7.77 -8.79 -1.89
C ALA A 110 -8.62 -7.71 -1.19
N ILE A 111 -9.68 -7.20 -1.85
CA ILE A 111 -10.54 -6.16 -1.26
C ILE A 111 -11.14 -6.61 0.07
N GLY A 112 -11.66 -7.84 0.15
CA GLY A 112 -12.30 -8.38 1.37
C GLY A 112 -11.34 -8.38 2.58
N PRO A 113 -10.19 -9.07 2.51
CA PRO A 113 -9.19 -9.07 3.57
C PRO A 113 -8.68 -7.67 3.93
N VAL A 114 -8.49 -6.78 2.95
CA VAL A 114 -8.08 -5.40 3.21
C VAL A 114 -9.16 -4.63 3.97
N LEU A 115 -10.43 -4.79 3.60
CA LEU A 115 -11.55 -4.19 4.33
C LEU A 115 -11.67 -4.73 5.76
N GLU A 116 -11.45 -6.02 5.98
CA GLU A 116 -11.41 -6.60 7.32
C GLU A 116 -10.32 -5.95 8.19
N MET A 117 -9.11 -5.80 7.64
CA MET A 117 -7.99 -5.12 8.32
C MET A 117 -8.26 -3.64 8.58
N LEU A 118 -8.93 -2.93 7.65
CA LEU A 118 -9.32 -1.54 7.83
C LEU A 118 -10.47 -1.40 8.85
N GLY A 119 -11.43 -2.32 8.85
CA GLY A 119 -12.56 -2.33 9.77
C GLY A 119 -12.19 -2.69 11.21
N ALA A 120 -11.06 -3.36 11.42
CA ALA A 120 -10.51 -3.66 12.74
C ALA A 120 -9.85 -2.45 13.42
N ARG A 121 -9.72 -1.31 12.73
CA ARG A 121 -9.07 -0.10 13.25
C ARG A 121 -10.09 0.87 13.83
N ASN A 122 -9.65 1.65 14.81
CA ASN A 122 -10.34 2.83 15.30
C ASN A 122 -9.98 4.01 14.39
N TRP A 123 -10.99 4.78 13.98
CA TRP A 123 -10.82 5.86 13.01
C TRP A 123 -11.03 7.22 13.64
N THR A 124 -10.04 8.11 13.46
CA THR A 124 -10.08 9.51 13.86
C THR A 124 -10.23 10.40 12.64
N LEU A 125 -11.17 11.35 12.69
CA LEU A 125 -11.22 12.46 11.74
C LEU A 125 -10.20 13.53 12.13
N LEU A 126 -9.22 13.76 11.26
CA LEU A 126 -8.23 14.82 11.40
C LEU A 126 -8.71 16.07 10.65
N ILE A 127 -8.72 17.20 11.35
CA ILE A 127 -9.15 18.47 10.79
C ILE A 127 -7.99 19.46 10.82
N ALA A 128 -7.63 19.99 9.66
CA ALA A 128 -6.68 21.09 9.58
C ALA A 128 -7.28 22.33 10.24
N SER A 129 -6.60 22.88 11.25
CA SER A 129 -7.02 24.17 11.83
C SER A 129 -6.86 25.30 10.80
N ASP A 130 -7.64 26.37 10.95
CA ASP A 130 -7.65 27.51 10.01
C ASP A 130 -6.28 28.20 9.85
N THR A 131 -5.38 28.02 10.82
CA THR A 131 -4.03 28.59 10.83
C THR A 131 -2.96 27.60 10.36
N ALA A 132 -3.33 26.35 10.07
CA ALA A 132 -2.41 25.31 9.67
C ALA A 132 -2.38 25.11 8.14
N SER A 133 -1.32 24.47 7.66
CA SER A 133 -1.17 24.11 6.24
C SER A 133 -2.29 23.17 5.77
N GLN A 134 -2.43 23.00 4.46
CA GLN A 134 -3.34 22.01 3.87
C GLN A 134 -2.71 20.62 3.81
N PHE A 135 -3.55 19.59 3.86
CA PHE A 135 -3.14 18.23 3.50
C PHE A 135 -2.88 18.11 2.01
N ILE A 136 -1.85 17.34 1.66
CA ILE A 136 -1.56 16.92 0.29
C ILE A 136 -1.97 15.46 0.07
N THR A 137 -1.97 15.02 -1.18
CA THR A 137 -2.16 13.61 -1.55
C THR A 137 -1.16 13.21 -2.63
N SER A 138 -1.18 11.96 -3.07
CA SER A 138 -0.26 11.43 -4.08
C SER A 138 -0.95 10.40 -4.97
N ASP A 139 -0.20 9.84 -5.92
CA ASP A 139 -0.62 8.67 -6.69
C ASP A 139 -0.80 7.41 -5.82
N LEU A 140 -0.21 7.38 -4.63
CA LEU A 140 -0.42 6.38 -3.59
C LEU A 140 -1.00 7.02 -2.31
N PRO A 141 -2.30 7.37 -2.31
CA PRO A 141 -2.90 8.22 -1.26
C PRO A 141 -3.07 7.52 0.08
N VAL A 142 -3.02 6.19 0.11
CA VAL A 142 -3.11 5.39 1.34
C VAL A 142 -1.70 5.21 1.89
N THR A 143 -1.41 5.89 2.99
CA THR A 143 -0.12 5.78 3.68
C THR A 143 -0.24 4.82 4.85
N VAL A 144 0.62 3.82 4.90
CA VAL A 144 0.77 2.94 6.07
C VAL A 144 2.12 3.25 6.70
N SER A 145 2.12 3.57 7.98
CA SER A 145 3.33 3.88 8.76
C SER A 145 3.36 3.09 10.05
N TRP A 146 4.57 2.86 10.57
CA TRP A 146 4.75 2.36 11.94
C TRP A 146 4.42 3.48 12.94
N ASN A 147 3.77 3.12 14.06
CA ASN A 147 3.50 4.04 15.16
C ASN A 147 4.83 4.57 15.76
N ASP A 148 5.79 3.67 15.92
CA ASP A 148 7.15 3.97 16.38
C ASP A 148 8.19 3.29 15.47
N PRO A 149 8.63 3.95 14.38
CA PRO A 149 9.55 3.36 13.43
C PRO A 149 10.93 3.08 14.03
N GLU A 150 11.36 3.77 15.09
CA GLU A 150 12.69 3.59 15.66
C GLU A 150 12.85 2.24 16.37
N ASN A 151 11.75 1.71 16.90
CA ASN A 151 11.69 0.39 17.52
C ASN A 151 11.53 -0.75 16.51
N ILE A 152 11.41 -0.46 15.21
CA ILE A 152 11.26 -1.46 14.16
C ILE A 152 12.61 -1.78 13.51
N PRO A 153 13.00 -3.07 13.34
CA PRO A 153 14.28 -3.42 12.72
C PRO A 153 14.43 -2.81 11.31
N PRO A 154 15.62 -2.28 10.95
CA PRO A 154 15.82 -1.56 9.69
C PRO A 154 15.40 -2.32 8.42
N PHE A 155 15.56 -3.64 8.41
CA PHE A 155 15.23 -4.49 7.25
C PHE A 155 13.73 -4.66 6.98
N VAL A 156 12.85 -4.35 7.95
CA VAL A 156 11.37 -4.35 7.79
C VAL A 156 10.75 -2.96 7.91
N ARG A 157 11.53 -1.95 8.30
CA ARG A 157 11.05 -0.59 8.59
C ARG A 157 10.42 0.11 7.39
N GLN A 158 10.85 -0.21 6.16
CA GLN A 158 10.48 0.56 4.96
C GLN A 158 9.06 0.32 4.45
N ARG A 159 8.42 -0.80 4.79
CA ARG A 159 7.10 -1.16 4.24
C ARG A 159 6.25 -1.88 5.29
N PRO A 160 5.61 -1.13 6.21
CA PRO A 160 4.66 -1.73 7.13
C PRO A 160 3.51 -2.39 6.36
N GLY A 161 3.14 -3.59 6.78
CA GLY A 161 1.93 -4.26 6.32
C GLY A 161 0.70 -3.72 7.03
N LEU A 162 -0.43 -3.69 6.31
CA LEU A 162 -1.71 -3.20 6.84
C LEU A 162 -2.22 -3.97 8.08
N GLY A 163 -1.81 -5.22 8.25
CA GLY A 163 -2.28 -6.09 9.34
C GLY A 163 -1.43 -6.07 10.62
N TYR A 164 -0.34 -5.30 10.68
CA TYR A 164 0.50 -5.26 11.89
C TYR A 164 -0.08 -4.30 12.94
N ALA A 165 -0.14 -4.73 14.21
CA ALA A 165 -0.76 -3.95 15.29
C ALA A 165 -0.10 -2.57 15.51
N GLU A 166 1.23 -2.47 15.38
CA GLU A 166 1.99 -1.23 15.59
C GLU A 166 1.99 -0.31 14.38
N THR A 167 0.91 -0.30 13.61
CA THR A 167 0.79 0.52 12.39
C THR A 167 -0.43 1.40 12.41
N GLU A 168 -0.31 2.49 11.69
CA GLU A 168 -1.38 3.45 11.43
C GLU A 168 -1.64 3.56 9.92
N VAL A 169 -2.86 3.93 9.57
CA VAL A 169 -3.30 4.20 8.20
C VAL A 169 -3.71 5.66 8.11
N PHE A 170 -3.00 6.42 7.28
CA PHE A 170 -3.34 7.80 6.98
C PHE A 170 -3.92 7.92 5.57
N PHE A 171 -5.04 8.63 5.45
CA PHE A 171 -5.70 8.89 4.17
C PHE A 171 -6.24 10.32 4.09
N PRO A 172 -5.69 11.19 3.24
CA PRO A 172 -6.21 12.53 3.01
C PRO A 172 -7.52 12.45 2.19
N ILE A 173 -8.61 13.01 2.72
CA ILE A 173 -9.92 13.05 2.04
C ILE A 173 -10.06 14.35 1.25
N THR A 174 -9.71 15.47 1.89
CA THR A 174 -9.72 16.81 1.30
C THR A 174 -8.48 17.58 1.76
N ARG A 175 -8.34 18.84 1.32
CA ARG A 175 -7.25 19.73 1.77
C ARG A 175 -7.30 20.06 3.27
N THR A 176 -8.44 19.85 3.93
CA THR A 176 -8.65 20.17 5.34
C THR A 176 -9.09 18.98 6.19
N LEU A 177 -9.39 17.84 5.58
CA LEU A 177 -9.89 16.64 6.27
C LEU A 177 -9.07 15.42 5.86
N ALA A 178 -8.67 14.63 6.85
CA ALA A 178 -8.02 13.34 6.65
C ALA A 178 -8.52 12.32 7.68
N LEU A 179 -8.25 11.04 7.41
CA LEU A 179 -8.49 9.97 8.35
C LEU A 179 -7.19 9.38 8.85
N LEU A 180 -7.20 9.04 10.13
CA LEU A 180 -6.16 8.25 10.77
C LEU A 180 -6.79 7.01 11.41
N GLY A 181 -6.34 5.83 10.97
CA GLY A 181 -6.80 4.54 11.45
C GLY A 181 -5.72 3.83 12.26
N THR A 182 -5.94 3.60 13.55
CA THR A 182 -5.01 2.94 14.49
C THR A 182 -5.68 1.75 15.17
N PHE A 183 -4.92 0.86 15.78
CA PHE A 183 -5.50 -0.24 16.58
C PHE A 183 -5.81 0.18 18.02
N GLU A 184 -5.13 1.21 18.51
CA GLU A 184 -5.35 1.80 19.81
C GLU A 184 -6.64 2.64 19.82
N PRO A 185 -7.33 2.74 20.98
CA PRO A 185 -8.45 3.65 21.13
C PRO A 185 -8.03 5.10 20.89
N VAL A 186 -8.84 5.84 20.14
CA VAL A 186 -8.57 7.22 19.75
C VAL A 186 -9.79 8.10 19.93
N LYS A 187 -9.58 9.42 19.90
CA LYS A 187 -10.67 10.39 19.85
C LYS A 187 -11.37 10.28 18.49
N GLU A 188 -12.68 10.55 18.44
CA GLU A 188 -13.41 10.53 17.17
C GLU A 188 -12.91 11.61 16.19
N GLN A 189 -12.50 12.76 16.72
CA GLN A 189 -12.06 13.92 15.95
C GLN A 189 -10.95 14.68 16.67
N ILE A 190 -9.97 15.16 15.90
CA ILE A 190 -8.86 15.98 16.39
C ILE A 190 -8.59 17.13 15.41
N SER A 191 -8.53 18.35 15.93
CA SER A 191 -7.97 19.50 15.19
C SER A 191 -6.45 19.46 15.27
N LEU A 192 -5.79 19.53 14.12
CA LEU A 192 -4.34 19.48 14.02
C LEU A 192 -3.73 20.88 13.90
N ASP A 193 -2.56 21.00 14.51
CA ASP A 193 -1.72 22.17 14.40
C ASP A 193 -0.82 22.09 13.15
N ARG A 194 -0.10 23.18 12.90
CA ARG A 194 0.81 23.30 11.76
C ARG A 194 1.85 22.18 11.70
N ASN A 195 2.44 21.83 12.85
CA ASN A 195 3.49 20.80 12.91
C ASN A 195 2.93 19.42 12.55
N SER A 196 1.80 19.02 13.14
CA SER A 196 1.19 17.72 12.88
C SER A 196 0.82 17.53 11.40
N ILE A 197 0.33 18.59 10.74
CA ILE A 197 0.05 18.53 9.30
C ILE A 197 1.34 18.38 8.49
N ALA A 198 2.40 19.11 8.84
CA ALA A 198 3.68 18.97 8.17
C ALA A 198 4.24 17.54 8.31
N VAL A 199 4.12 16.91 9.48
CA VAL A 199 4.48 15.49 9.69
C VAL A 199 3.70 14.59 8.74
N LEU A 200 2.38 14.73 8.67
CA LEU A 200 1.52 13.87 7.84
C LEU A 200 1.79 14.06 6.35
N ASN A 201 1.96 15.31 5.90
CA ASN A 201 2.36 15.61 4.52
C ASN A 201 3.72 14.98 4.19
N SER A 202 4.67 14.98 5.12
CA SER A 202 5.97 14.31 4.93
C SER A 202 5.82 12.81 4.73
N LYS A 203 4.93 12.18 5.49
CA LYS A 203 4.59 10.75 5.31
C LYS A 203 3.99 10.51 3.92
N THR A 204 3.08 11.37 3.46
CA THR A 204 2.52 11.31 2.10
C THR A 204 3.57 11.47 1.02
N LEU A 205 4.52 12.41 1.17
CA LEU A 205 5.63 12.59 0.23
C LEU A 205 6.53 11.35 0.16
N CYS A 206 6.89 10.79 1.32
CA CYS A 206 7.70 9.58 1.39
C CYS A 206 6.99 8.33 0.86
N ASN A 207 5.65 8.32 0.88
CA ASN A 207 4.83 7.23 0.35
C ASN A 207 4.52 7.38 -1.14
N ALA A 208 4.61 8.58 -1.70
CA ALA A 208 4.33 8.85 -3.11
C ALA A 208 5.25 8.02 -4.01
N TRP A 209 4.72 7.50 -5.12
CA TRP A 209 5.56 6.83 -6.11
C TRP A 209 6.15 7.87 -7.06
N SER A 210 5.30 8.51 -7.85
CA SER A 210 5.74 9.37 -8.95
C SER A 210 5.13 10.77 -8.89
N GLN A 211 3.98 10.94 -8.25
CA GLN A 211 3.23 12.20 -8.30
C GLN A 211 2.70 12.60 -6.93
N VAL A 212 2.76 13.90 -6.68
CA VAL A 212 2.19 14.57 -5.50
C VAL A 212 1.20 15.61 -5.98
N TYR A 213 0.04 15.67 -5.34
CA TYR A 213 -1.03 16.60 -5.66
C TYR A 213 -1.30 17.49 -4.45
N ALA A 214 -1.29 18.80 -4.67
CA ALA A 214 -1.54 19.81 -3.67
C ALA A 214 -2.48 20.89 -4.20
N GLY A 215 -3.14 21.63 -3.31
CA GLY A 215 -3.97 22.78 -3.69
C GLY A 215 -3.17 23.97 -4.20
N ASP A 216 -1.97 24.15 -3.67
CA ASP A 216 -0.99 25.16 -4.04
C ASP A 216 0.43 24.64 -3.73
N ASN A 217 1.46 25.48 -3.93
CA ASN A 217 2.86 25.16 -3.59
C ASN A 217 3.28 25.68 -2.20
N LYS A 218 2.33 26.07 -1.35
CA LYS A 218 2.56 26.60 0.00
C LYS A 218 2.32 25.56 1.09
N PHE A 219 1.93 24.35 0.72
CA PHE A 219 1.84 23.25 1.68
C PHE A 219 3.18 23.05 2.39
N GLU A 220 3.11 22.55 3.61
CA GLU A 220 4.27 22.38 4.48
C GLU A 220 4.59 20.92 4.71
N PHE A 221 5.88 20.62 4.82
CA PHE A 221 6.39 19.29 5.16
C PHE A 221 7.71 19.42 5.93
N ILE A 222 8.18 18.32 6.50
CA ILE A 222 9.38 18.23 7.33
C ILE A 222 10.51 17.65 6.50
N ASP A 223 11.65 18.33 6.50
CA ASP A 223 12.88 17.87 5.85
C ASP A 223 13.65 16.85 6.71
N HIS A 224 14.78 16.35 6.19
CA HIS A 224 15.64 15.40 6.90
C HIS A 224 16.31 15.99 8.16
N THR A 225 16.29 17.32 8.33
CA THR A 225 16.81 18.03 9.52
C THR A 225 15.74 18.28 10.58
N GLY A 226 14.49 17.88 10.32
CA GLY A 226 13.36 18.12 11.20
C GLY A 226 12.76 19.52 11.07
N ARG A 227 13.13 20.29 10.03
CA ARG A 227 12.61 21.64 9.80
C ARG A 227 11.39 21.61 8.90
N ILE A 228 10.43 22.49 9.20
CA ILE A 228 9.27 22.71 8.33
C ILE A 228 9.71 23.55 7.14
N ILE A 229 9.54 23.01 5.94
CA ILE A 229 9.79 23.65 4.65
C ILE A 229 8.52 23.64 3.80
N THR A 230 8.49 24.48 2.77
CA THR A 230 7.31 24.70 1.93
C THR A 230 7.42 23.98 0.59
N GLY A 231 6.27 23.64 0.00
CA GLY A 231 6.18 22.85 -1.23
C GLY A 231 6.91 23.43 -2.44
N ASN A 232 7.09 24.75 -2.50
CA ASN A 232 7.90 25.41 -3.53
C ASN A 232 9.39 25.03 -3.48
N GLN A 233 9.88 24.52 -2.35
CA GLN A 233 11.24 24.02 -2.16
C GLN A 233 11.35 22.50 -2.37
N LEU A 234 10.25 21.82 -2.73
CA LEU A 234 10.21 20.35 -2.84
C LEU A 234 11.23 19.82 -3.86
N LEU A 235 11.33 20.45 -5.04
CA LEU A 235 12.25 19.99 -6.08
C LEU A 235 13.71 20.15 -5.66
N ASP A 236 14.05 21.26 -5.01
CA ASP A 236 15.39 21.49 -4.46
C ASP A 236 15.72 20.45 -3.38
N TRP A 237 14.75 20.14 -2.52
CA TRP A 237 14.89 19.12 -1.48
C TRP A 237 15.10 17.71 -2.05
N LEU A 238 14.39 17.34 -3.12
CA LEU A 238 14.57 16.04 -3.77
C LEU A 238 15.97 15.88 -4.37
N ASN A 239 16.49 16.93 -5.01
CA ASN A 239 17.82 16.93 -5.63
C ASN A 239 18.96 16.73 -4.61
N ILE A 240 18.76 17.17 -3.36
CA ILE A 240 19.73 16.98 -2.26
C ILE A 240 19.74 15.51 -1.78
N ARG A 241 18.61 14.80 -1.90
CA ARG A 241 18.47 13.42 -1.42
C ARG A 241 19.05 12.36 -2.37
N GLU A 242 19.23 12.70 -3.65
CA GLU A 242 19.83 11.82 -4.66
C GLU A 242 21.37 11.85 -4.67
N GLN A 243 21.99 12.71 -3.85
CA GLN A 243 23.46 12.80 -3.64
C GLN A 243 23.89 12.03 -2.39
#